data_AF-A0AAE5TKU5-F1
#
_entry.id   AF-A0AAE5TKU5-F1
#
_cell.length_a   1.000
_cell.length_b   1.000
_cell.length_c   1.000
_cell.angle_alpha   90.00
_cell.angle_beta   90.00
_cell.angle_gamma   90.00
#
_symmetry.space_group_name_H-M   'P 1'
#
loop_
_entity.id
_entity.type
_entity.pdbx_description
1 polymer ?
#
loop_
_entity_poly.entity_id
_entity_poly.type
_entity_poly.pdbx_seq_one_letter_code
_entity_poly.pdbx_strand_id
1 'polypeptide(L)' 'MARQFIETELGIELKCSCCGEFYPADKEFFYRCNKSKWGFHSWCKACYESNDKQIAKRERWKNKNRTKQSAVGF' A
#
# COMPACT_ATOMS: atom_id res chain seq x y z
N MET A 1 5.72 -11.19 -14.43
CA MET A 1 5.10 -12.31 -13.68
C MET A 1 3.71 -11.92 -13.22
N ALA A 2 2.72 -12.81 -13.38
CA ALA A 2 1.40 -12.63 -12.77
C ALA A 2 1.50 -12.82 -11.24
N ARG A 3 0.73 -12.04 -10.48
CA ARG A 3 0.63 -12.17 -9.02
C ARG A 3 -0.05 -13.48 -8.67
N GLN A 4 0.56 -14.28 -7.79
CA GLN A 4 -0.04 -15.50 -7.26
C GLN A 4 -1.21 -15.16 -6.31
N PHE A 5 -2.27 -15.97 -6.37
CA PHE A 5 -3.46 -15.85 -5.54
C PHE A 5 -3.99 -17.25 -5.21
N ILE A 6 -4.74 -17.36 -4.12
CA ILE A 6 -5.48 -18.55 -3.73
C ILE A 6 -6.94 -18.16 -3.50
N GLU A 7 -7.85 -19.10 -3.73
CA GLU A 7 -9.27 -18.94 -3.42
C GLU A 7 -9.58 -19.87 -2.25
N THR A 8 -10.06 -19.30 -1.16
CA THR A 8 -10.49 -20.02 0.03
C THR A 8 -11.98 -19.82 0.25
N GLU A 9 -12.56 -20.53 1.21
CA GLU A 9 -13.96 -20.38 1.62
C GLU A 9 -14.32 -18.96 2.08
N LEU A 10 -13.33 -18.15 2.48
CA LEU A 10 -13.49 -16.76 2.88
C LEU A 10 -13.29 -15.75 1.72
N GLY A 11 -12.87 -16.23 0.53
CA GLY A 11 -12.68 -15.42 -0.67
C GLY A 11 -11.28 -15.50 -1.26
N ILE A 12 -10.91 -14.47 -2.04
CA ILE A 12 -9.62 -14.41 -2.73
C ILE A 12 -8.55 -13.91 -1.77
N GLU A 13 -7.43 -14.63 -1.67
CA GLU A 13 -6.24 -14.18 -0.97
C GLU A 13 -5.09 -13.98 -1.96
N LEU A 14 -4.37 -12.88 -1.80
CA LEU A 14 -3.36 -12.44 -2.74
C LEU A 14 -1.98 -12.50 -2.10
N LYS A 15 -1.01 -13.07 -2.82
CA LYS A 15 0.38 -13.13 -2.35
C LYS A 15 1.02 -11.74 -2.36
N CYS A 16 1.65 -11.37 -1.26
CA CYS A 16 2.52 -10.20 -1.17
C CYS A 16 3.85 -10.50 -1.85
N SER A 17 4.27 -9.66 -2.80
CA SER A 17 5.57 -9.85 -3.48
C SER A 17 6.78 -9.49 -2.61
N CYS A 18 6.57 -8.90 -1.42
CA CYS A 18 7.63 -8.47 -0.52
C CYS A 18 7.91 -9.50 0.59
N CYS A 19 6.89 -9.92 1.34
CA CYS A 19 7.05 -10.96 2.37
C CYS A 19 6.74 -12.38 1.88
N GLY A 20 6.05 -12.54 0.74
CA GLY A 20 5.72 -13.86 0.19
C GLY A 20 4.49 -14.53 0.80
N GLU A 21 3.82 -13.90 1.76
CA GLU A 21 2.61 -14.44 2.40
C GLU A 21 1.33 -14.11 1.64
N PHE A 22 0.30 -14.93 1.82
CA PHE A 22 -1.04 -14.71 1.30
C PHE A 22 -1.88 -13.99 2.35
N TYR A 23 -2.57 -12.94 1.92
CA TYR A 23 -3.50 -12.21 2.76
C TYR A 23 -4.81 -12.00 2.00
N PRO A 24 -5.95 -11.85 2.70
CA PRO A 24 -7.21 -11.54 2.06
C PRO A 24 -7.12 -10.34 1.12
N ALA A 25 -7.77 -10.43 -0.04
CA ALA A 25 -7.89 -9.35 -1.04
C ALA A 25 -8.79 -8.21 -0.54
N ASP A 26 -8.52 -7.71 0.66
CA ASP A 26 -9.28 -6.67 1.33
C ASP A 26 -8.46 -5.38 1.51
N LYS A 27 -9.18 -4.29 1.71
CA LYS A 27 -8.64 -2.95 1.97
C LYS A 27 -7.96 -2.86 3.33
N GLU A 28 -8.17 -3.79 4.25
CA GLU A 28 -7.44 -3.91 5.50
C GLU A 28 -5.98 -4.31 5.27
N PHE A 29 -5.72 -5.30 4.40
CA PHE A 29 -4.38 -5.84 4.16
C PHE A 29 -3.66 -5.23 2.96
N PHE A 30 -4.39 -4.70 1.96
CA PHE A 30 -3.80 -4.11 0.76
C PHE A 30 -4.29 -2.68 0.50
N TYR A 31 -3.40 -1.84 -0.03
CA TYR A 31 -3.78 -0.55 -0.56
C TYR A 31 -4.53 -0.72 -1.89
N ARG A 32 -5.59 0.08 -2.11
CA ARG A 32 -6.27 0.10 -3.41
C ARG A 32 -5.32 0.63 -4.48
N CYS A 33 -5.26 -0.08 -5.60
CA CYS A 33 -4.47 0.27 -6.77
C CYS A 33 -5.26 -0.05 -8.02
N ASN A 34 -5.81 0.97 -8.68
CA ASN A 34 -6.63 0.80 -9.88
C ASN A 34 -5.84 0.33 -11.11
N LYS A 35 -4.51 0.26 -11.00
CA LYS A 35 -3.62 -0.21 -12.06
C LYS A 35 -3.45 -1.74 -12.05
N SER A 36 -3.84 -2.40 -10.96
CA SER A 36 -3.74 -3.85 -10.82
C SER A 36 -5.02 -4.53 -11.29
N LYS A 37 -4.90 -5.73 -11.89
CA LYS A 37 -6.05 -6.59 -12.28
C LYS A 37 -7.08 -6.77 -11.15
N TRP A 38 -6.59 -6.87 -9.91
CA TRP A 38 -7.40 -7.10 -8.72
C TRP A 38 -7.78 -5.81 -7.98
N GLY A 39 -7.44 -4.63 -8.49
CA GLY A 39 -7.70 -3.37 -7.80
C GLY A 39 -6.86 -3.14 -6.52
N PHE A 40 -5.88 -4.01 -6.23
CA PHE A 40 -5.04 -3.95 -5.04
C PHE A 40 -3.54 -3.93 -5.36
N HIS A 41 -2.77 -3.26 -4.50
CA HIS A 41 -1.32 -3.19 -4.59
C HIS A 41 -0.66 -4.57 -4.39
N SER A 42 0.49 -4.81 -5.03
CA SER A 42 1.20 -6.11 -4.98
C SER A 42 1.83 -6.42 -3.62
N TRP A 43 1.96 -5.41 -2.76
CA TRP A 43 2.53 -5.54 -1.41
C TRP A 43 1.44 -5.28 -0.37
N CYS A 44 1.48 -6.03 0.72
CA CYS A 44 0.63 -5.80 1.89
C CYS A 44 0.97 -4.44 2.51
N LYS A 45 0.03 -3.90 3.30
CA LYS A 45 0.20 -2.59 3.96
C LYS A 45 1.44 -2.55 4.84
N ALA A 46 1.69 -3.61 5.62
CA ALA A 46 2.87 -3.69 6.48
C ALA A 46 4.16 -3.49 5.67
N CYS A 47 4.38 -4.28 4.61
CA CYS A 47 5.55 -4.13 3.73
C CYS A 47 5.59 -2.77 3.03
N TYR A 48 4.43 -2.22 2.66
CA TYR A 48 4.36 -0.90 2.04
C TYR A 48 4.76 0.22 3.00
N GLU A 49 4.35 0.13 4.27
CA GLU A 49 4.66 1.13 5.30
C GLU A 49 6.08 1.00 5.83
N SER A 50 6.64 -0.20 5.90
CA SER A 50 8.04 -0.43 6.30
C SER A 50 9.06 -0.06 5.21
N ASN A 51 8.62 0.22 3.98
CA ASN A 51 9.54 0.55 2.89
C ASN A 51 10.07 1.98 3.01
N ASP A 52 11.39 2.15 3.18
CA ASP A 52 12.08 3.44 3.25
C ASP A 52 11.70 4.41 2.13
N LYS A 53 11.50 3.90 0.90
CA LYS A 53 11.10 4.74 -0.23
C LYS A 53 9.71 5.35 -0.04
N GLN A 54 8.76 4.59 0.53
CA GLN A 54 7.42 5.09 0.81
C GLN A 54 7.41 6.00 2.03
N ILE A 55 8.20 5.67 3.06
CA ILE A 55 8.41 6.51 4.25
C ILE A 55 8.95 7.88 3.82
N ALA A 56 10.06 7.92 3.08
CA ALA A 56 10.66 9.16 2.60
C ALA A 56 9.69 9.98 1.73
N LYS A 57 8.88 9.33 0.89
CA LYS A 57 7.85 10.01 0.08
C LYS A 57 6.77 10.64 0.96
N ARG A 58 6.29 9.91 1.97
CA ARG A 58 5.28 10.38 2.94
C ARG A 58 5.82 11.58 3.74
N GLU A 59 7.06 11.51 4.21
CA GLU A 59 7.72 12.59 4.94
C GLU A 59 7.94 13.84 4.07
N ARG A 60 8.34 13.67 2.79
CA ARG A 60 8.44 14.80 1.84
C ARG A 60 7.10 15.50 1.64
N TRP A 61 6.02 14.73 1.51
CA TRP A 61 4.67 15.29 1.36
C TRP A 61 4.22 16.03 2.62
N LYS A 62 4.45 15.45 3.81
CA LYS A 62 4.18 16.12 5.09
C LYS A 62 4.95 17.42 5.22
N ASN A 63 6.26 17.44 4.93
CA ASN A 63 7.07 18.64 5.04
C ASN A 63 6.59 19.75 4.09
N LYS A 64 6.22 19.38 2.85
CA LYS A 64 5.65 20.33 1.87
C LYS A 64 4.32 20.93 2.34
N ASN A 65 3.47 20.15 2.99
CA ASN A 65 2.21 20.66 3.53
C ASN A 65 2.42 21.49 4.80
N ARG A 66 3.38 21.10 5.64
CA ARG A 66 3.77 21.87 6.84
C ARG A 66 4.28 23.26 6.47
N THR A 67 5.19 23.37 5.50
CA THR A 67 5.70 24.68 5.06
C THR A 67 4.62 25.57 4.43
N LYS A 68 3.60 24.97 3.81
CA LYS A 68 2.43 25.70 3.31
C LYS A 68 1.50 26.19 4.42
N GLN A 69 1.33 25.42 5.50
CA GLN A 69 0.47 25.79 6.62
C GLN A 69 1.03 26.98 7.41
N SER A 70 2.35 27.11 7.50
CA SER A 70 3.02 28.25 8.18
C SER A 70 3.03 29.56 7.37
N ALA A 71 2.73 29.53 6.07
CA ALA A 71 2.70 30.73 5.22
C ALA A 71 1.34 31.46 5.21
N VAL A 72 0.36 30.98 6.00
CA VAL A 72 -0.99 31.56 6.15
C VAL A 72 -1.14 32.29 7.51
N GLY A 73 -0.04 32.55 8.20
CA GLY A 73 -0.02 33.40 9.40
C GLY A 73 0.24 34.85 9.02
N PHE A 74 -0.68 35.73 9.45
CA PHE A 74 -0.71 37.19 9.35
C PHE A 74 0.64 37.91 9.53
#